data_AF-A0AAU7CI65-F1
#
_entry.id   AF-A0AAU7CI65-F1
#
_cell.length_a   1.000
_cell.length_b   1.000
_cell.length_c   1.000
_cell.angle_alpha   90.00
_cell.angle_beta   90.00
_cell.angle_gamma   90.00
#
_symmetry.space_group_name_H-M   'P 1'
#
loop_
_entity.id
_entity.type
_entity.pdbx_description
1 polymer ?
#
loop_
_entity_poly.entity_id
_entity_poly.type
_entity_poly.pdbx_seq_one_letter_code
_entity_poly.pdbx_strand_id
1 'polypeptide(L)'
;MPSRAKSKGLQALIDGYIGGDPERAASFDRTCADLEIGVELNRLRTEAGLSTRALAQKVGTQASVISRIEQADYDGHSLSMLRRVAAALGQRVEVRFLPIGEAATKPKRASDGSASSTRPAKASPREESSRSSGRTSSQG
;
A
#
# COMPACT_ATOMS: atom_id res chain seq x y z
N MET A 1 5.79 3.17 -15.92
CA MET A 1 6.45 3.48 -14.64
C MET A 1 5.94 4.84 -14.16
N PRO A 2 5.59 5.02 -12.88
CA PRO A 2 5.24 6.34 -12.35
C PRO A 2 6.43 7.30 -12.48
N SER A 3 6.14 8.61 -12.55
CA SER A 3 7.18 9.63 -12.70
C SER A 3 8.03 9.72 -11.43
N ARG A 4 9.34 9.64 -11.60
CA ARG A 4 10.39 9.68 -10.57
C ARG A 4 11.05 11.06 -10.44
N ALA A 5 10.66 12.04 -11.25
CA ALA A 5 11.28 13.37 -11.27
C ALA A 5 10.27 14.52 -11.46
N LYS A 6 10.64 15.70 -10.95
CA LYS A 6 9.85 16.94 -11.09
C LYS A 6 9.94 17.57 -12.49
N SER A 7 10.80 17.08 -13.37
CA SER A 7 10.96 17.61 -14.73
C SER A 7 11.06 16.49 -15.77
N LYS A 8 10.55 16.75 -16.98
CA LYS A 8 10.56 15.78 -18.09
C LYS A 8 11.99 15.44 -18.55
N GLY A 9 12.90 16.42 -18.52
CA GLY A 9 14.30 16.20 -18.91
C GLY A 9 15.05 15.30 -17.93
N LEU A 10 14.87 15.53 -16.63
CA LEU A 10 15.46 14.66 -15.61
C LEU A 10 14.85 13.26 -15.64
N GLN A 11 13.53 13.15 -15.88
CA GLN A 11 12.86 11.87 -16.07
C GLN A 11 13.49 11.06 -17.21
N ALA A 12 13.73 11.68 -18.37
CA ALA A 12 14.33 11.01 -19.51
C ALA A 12 15.76 10.50 -19.23
N LEU A 13 16.55 11.25 -18.46
CA LEU A 13 17.88 10.82 -18.03
C LEU A 13 17.83 9.64 -17.06
N ILE A 14 16.92 9.69 -16.08
CA ILE A 14 16.68 8.60 -15.12
C ILE A 14 16.25 7.34 -15.87
N ASP A 15 15.28 7.46 -16.78
CA ASP A 15 14.77 6.34 -17.58
C ASP A 15 15.86 5.75 -18.47
N GLY A 16 16.75 6.57 -19.05
CA GLY A 16 17.88 6.10 -19.85
C GLY A 16 18.97 5.41 -19.03
N TYR A 17 19.25 5.88 -17.81
CA TYR A 17 20.29 5.31 -16.94
C TYR A 17 19.83 4.02 -16.23
N ILE A 18 18.56 3.97 -15.83
CA ILE A 18 17.98 2.90 -15.00
C ILE A 18 17.18 1.90 -15.83
N GLY A 19 16.48 2.35 -16.88
CA GLY A 19 15.48 1.55 -17.60
C GLY A 19 16.04 0.32 -18.32
N GLY A 20 17.36 0.23 -18.51
CA GLY A 20 18.02 -0.93 -19.10
C GLY A 20 18.41 -2.04 -18.12
N ASP A 21 18.29 -1.83 -16.81
CA ASP A 21 18.84 -2.74 -15.80
C ASP A 21 17.90 -2.87 -14.58
N PRO A 22 17.26 -4.03 -14.37
CA PRO A 22 16.35 -4.24 -13.26
C PRO A 22 17.04 -4.19 -11.89
N GLU A 23 18.33 -4.53 -11.79
CA GLU A 23 19.08 -4.41 -10.53
C GLU A 23 19.31 -2.95 -10.17
N ARG A 24 19.62 -2.11 -11.16
CA ARG A 24 19.72 -0.65 -10.95
C ARG A 24 18.38 -0.05 -10.58
N ALA A 25 17.28 -0.48 -11.20
CA ALA A 25 15.95 -0.02 -10.83
C ALA A 25 15.62 -0.33 -9.37
N ALA A 26 15.87 -1.57 -8.94
CA ALA A 26 15.65 -1.98 -7.56
C ALA A 26 16.59 -1.25 -6.58
N SER A 27 17.85 -1.03 -6.95
CA SER A 27 18.79 -0.26 -6.13
C SER A 27 18.38 1.20 -5.99
N PHE A 28 17.94 1.82 -7.07
CA PHE A 28 17.46 3.19 -7.06
C PHE A 28 16.24 3.34 -6.17
N ASP A 29 15.24 2.47 -6.32
CA ASP A 29 14.03 2.53 -5.51
C ASP A 29 14.33 2.35 -4.01
N ARG A 30 15.29 1.47 -3.65
CA ARG A 30 15.78 1.35 -2.25
C ARG A 30 16.43 2.64 -1.77
N THR A 31 17.39 3.17 -2.53
CA THR A 31 18.10 4.41 -2.15
C THR A 31 17.15 5.60 -2.03
N CYS A 32 16.13 5.69 -2.89
CA CYS A 32 15.08 6.71 -2.77
C CYS A 32 14.32 6.59 -1.45
N ALA A 33 13.90 5.37 -1.08
CA ALA A 33 13.20 5.16 0.18
C ALA A 33 14.06 5.53 1.41
N ASP A 34 15.36 5.20 1.39
CA ASP A 34 16.26 5.56 2.48
C ASP A 34 16.49 7.09 2.55
N LEU A 35 16.65 7.74 1.39
CA LEU A 35 16.81 9.20 1.30
C LEU A 35 15.58 9.96 1.80
N GLU A 36 14.37 9.46 1.54
CA GLU A 36 13.13 10.10 2.00
C GLU A 36 13.13 10.30 3.52
N ILE A 37 13.60 9.30 4.28
CA ILE A 37 13.70 9.38 5.74
C ILE A 37 14.70 10.47 6.15
N GLY A 38 15.89 10.48 5.54
CA GLY A 38 16.95 11.44 5.84
C GLY A 38 16.56 12.88 5.55
N VAL A 39 15.92 13.11 4.39
CA VAL A 39 15.41 14.41 3.96
C VAL A 39 14.34 14.93 4.92
N GLU A 40 13.38 14.09 5.30
CA GLU A 40 12.32 14.52 6.22
C GLU A 40 12.88 14.85 7.61
N LEU A 41 13.85 14.08 8.09
CA LEU A 41 14.51 14.36 9.37
C LEU A 41 15.27 15.69 9.35
N ASN A 42 16.00 15.96 8.26
CA ASN A 42 16.71 17.22 8.05
C ASN A 42 15.72 18.41 8.03
N ARG A 43 14.58 18.25 7.33
CA ARG A 43 13.51 19.24 7.28
C ARG A 43 12.97 19.54 8.68
N LEU A 44 12.54 18.52 9.42
CA LEU A 44 12.01 18.69 10.78
C LEU A 44 13.02 19.34 11.73
N ARG A 45 14.31 18.98 11.61
CA ARG A 45 15.37 19.59 12.41
C ARG A 45 15.53 21.08 12.09
N THR A 46 15.54 21.45 10.81
CA THR A 46 15.70 22.84 10.37
C THR A 46 14.49 23.70 10.73
N GLU A 47 13.27 23.16 10.63
CA GLU A 47 12.03 23.79 11.11
C GLU A 47 12.03 24.01 12.61
N ALA A 48 12.63 23.09 13.38
CA ALA A 48 12.84 23.25 14.82
C ALA A 48 13.99 24.23 15.17
N GLY A 49 14.67 24.82 14.18
CA GLY A 49 15.79 25.75 14.39
C GLY A 49 17.04 25.10 14.98
N LEU A 50 17.17 23.78 14.90
CA LEU A 50 18.26 23.04 15.53
C LEU A 50 19.43 22.82 14.56
N SER A 51 20.66 23.02 15.03
CA SER A 51 21.83 22.49 14.34
C SER A 51 21.91 20.96 14.52
N THR A 52 22.65 20.27 13.66
CA THR A 52 22.91 18.82 13.79
C THR A 52 23.51 18.48 15.16
N ARG A 53 24.42 19.33 15.68
CA ARG A 53 25.00 19.15 17.02
C ARG A 53 23.97 19.34 18.13
N ALA A 54 23.10 20.34 18.02
CA ALA A 54 22.06 20.59 19.01
C ALA A 54 21.06 19.43 19.07
N LEU A 55 20.62 18.90 17.92
CA LEU A 55 19.77 17.72 17.87
C LEU A 55 20.47 16.50 18.48
N ALA A 56 21.73 16.26 18.13
CA ALA A 56 22.51 15.15 18.67
C ALA A 56 22.61 15.21 20.21
N GLN A 57 22.85 16.39 20.78
CA GLN A 57 22.85 16.59 22.23
C GLN A 57 21.48 16.29 22.85
N LYS A 58 20.40 16.79 22.24
CA LYS A 58 19.03 16.57 22.71
C LYS A 58 18.62 15.09 22.69
N VAL A 59 19.12 14.33 21.71
CA VAL A 59 18.89 12.89 21.56
C VAL A 59 19.82 12.06 22.46
N GLY A 60 20.98 12.61 22.85
CA GLY A 60 22.04 11.88 23.55
C GLY A 60 22.83 10.96 22.61
N THR A 61 23.27 11.50 21.47
CA THR A 61 24.13 10.80 20.48
C THR A 61 25.22 11.74 19.93
N GLN A 62 26.02 11.25 18.99
CA GLN A 62 27.02 12.03 18.29
C GLN A 62 26.44 12.72 17.04
N ALA A 63 26.96 13.91 16.71
CA ALA A 63 26.53 14.64 15.51
C ALA A 63 26.77 13.87 14.21
N SER A 64 27.82 13.05 14.15
CA SER A 64 28.12 12.16 13.02
C SER A 64 27.07 11.07 12.82
N VAL A 65 26.36 10.67 13.87
CA VAL A 65 25.24 9.71 13.77
C VAL A 65 24.03 10.39 13.15
N ILE A 66 23.68 11.59 13.63
CA ILE A 66 22.58 12.37 13.04
C ILE A 66 22.86 12.70 11.56
N SER A 67 24.08 13.14 11.23
CA SER A 67 24.47 13.44 9.84
C SER A 67 24.30 12.25 8.91
N ARG A 68 24.74 11.06 9.33
CA ARG A 68 24.60 9.85 8.51
C ARG A 68 23.14 9.44 8.33
N ILE A 69 22.31 9.62 9.35
CA ILE A 69 20.85 9.40 9.21
C ILE A 69 20.25 10.39 8.20
N GLU A 70 20.59 11.68 8.28
CA GLU A 70 20.11 12.70 7.34
C GLU A 70 20.58 12.47 5.89
N GLN A 71 21.69 11.75 5.69
CA GLN A 71 22.28 11.45 4.39
C GLN A 71 21.95 10.05 3.86
N ALA A 72 21.15 9.26 4.58
CA ALA A 72 20.89 7.85 4.28
C ALA A 72 22.16 6.99 4.16
N ASP A 73 23.26 7.42 4.81
CA ASP A 73 24.56 6.75 4.83
C ASP A 73 24.76 6.00 6.16
N TYR A 74 23.67 5.44 6.70
CA TYR A 74 23.68 4.76 7.99
C TYR A 74 22.92 3.44 7.98
N ASP A 75 23.65 2.33 7.80
CA ASP A 75 23.09 0.97 7.86
C ASP A 75 22.43 0.60 9.22
N GLY A 76 22.58 1.44 10.25
CA GLY A 76 22.06 1.23 11.60
C GLY A 76 20.68 1.84 11.87
N HIS A 77 19.84 2.06 10.84
CA HIS A 77 18.48 2.63 10.91
C HIS A 77 17.48 1.81 11.75
N SER A 78 17.77 1.60 13.02
CA SER A 78 16.83 1.02 13.96
C SER A 78 15.65 1.97 14.14
N LEU A 79 14.43 1.43 14.02
CA LEU A 79 13.19 2.14 14.34
C LEU A 79 13.24 2.77 15.74
N SER A 80 14.00 2.19 16.68
CA SER A 80 14.22 2.77 18.01
C SER A 80 14.99 4.09 17.96
N MET A 81 16.03 4.22 17.14
CA MET A 81 16.76 5.47 16.97
C MET A 81 15.89 6.54 16.30
N LEU A 82 15.14 6.18 15.25
CA LEU A 82 14.19 7.09 14.59
C LEU A 82 13.14 7.62 15.58
N ARG A 83 12.61 6.75 16.46
CA ARG A 83 11.68 7.15 17.52
C ARG A 83 12.31 8.11 18.53
N ARG A 84 13.57 7.92 18.91
CA ARG A 84 14.28 8.84 19.83
C ARG A 84 14.47 10.21 19.19
N VAL A 85 14.87 10.26 17.93
CA VAL A 85 15.04 11.54 17.22
C VAL A 85 13.71 12.25 17.03
N ALA A 86 12.66 11.53 16.60
CA ALA A 86 11.32 12.08 16.47
C ALA A 86 10.81 12.64 17.81
N ALA A 87 10.97 11.91 18.92
CA ALA A 87 10.59 12.38 20.25
C ALA A 87 11.35 13.66 20.66
N ALA A 88 12.65 13.75 20.35
CA ALA A 88 13.43 14.96 20.59
C ALA A 88 12.95 16.15 19.74
N LEU A 89 12.30 15.91 18.61
CA LEU A 89 11.67 16.92 17.75
C LEU A 89 10.18 17.15 18.07
N GLY A 90 9.62 16.47 19.08
CA GLY A 90 8.18 16.55 19.39
C GLY A 90 7.27 15.86 18.36
N GLN A 91 7.82 14.92 17.60
CA GLN A 91 7.15 14.19 16.52
C GLN A 91 6.94 12.71 16.89
N ARG A 92 6.09 12.02 16.11
CA ARG A 92 5.86 10.56 16.22
C ARG A 92 6.16 9.90 14.89
N VAL A 93 6.76 8.70 14.94
CA VAL A 93 6.96 7.85 13.76
C VAL A 93 5.70 7.03 13.49
N GLU A 94 5.21 7.06 12.25
CA GLU A 94 4.18 6.18 11.72
C GLU A 94 4.77 5.31 10.61
N VAL A 95 4.41 4.03 10.56
CA VAL A 95 4.85 3.09 9.51
C VAL A 95 3.61 2.59 8.79
N ARG A 96 3.60 2.73 7.46
CA ARG A 96 2.51 2.27 6.59
C ARG A 96 3.05 1.34 5.53
N PHE A 97 2.47 0.15 5.43
CA PHE A 97 2.79 -0.80 4.36
C PHE A 97 2.00 -0.43 3.10
N LEU A 98 2.71 -0.35 1.99
CA LEU A 98 2.13 -0.09 0.67
C LEU A 98 2.33 -1.34 -0.21
N PRO A 99 1.41 -1.63 -1.15
CA PRO A 99 1.63 -2.68 -2.12
C PRO A 99 2.84 -2.36 -3.00
N ILE A 100 3.67 -3.38 -3.25
CA ILE A 100 4.83 -3.27 -4.14
C ILE A 100 4.33 -3.32 -5.59
N GLY A 101 3.74 -2.23 -6.09
CA GLY A 101 3.25 -2.06 -7.47
C GLY A 101 2.01 -2.89 -7.84
N GLU A 102 1.08 -2.32 -8.62
CA GLU A 102 -0.12 -3.00 -9.10
C GLU A 102 0.20 -4.19 -10.02
N ALA A 103 -0.25 -5.38 -9.64
CA ALA A 103 -1.37 -5.92 -10.40
C ALA A 103 -2.63 -5.49 -9.66
N ALA A 104 -3.36 -4.54 -10.23
CA ALA A 104 -4.78 -4.38 -9.97
C ALA A 104 -5.47 -5.69 -10.35
N THR A 105 -5.52 -6.68 -9.46
CA THR A 105 -6.70 -7.52 -9.41
C THR A 105 -7.81 -6.58 -8.99
N LYS A 106 -8.49 -5.98 -9.98
CA LYS A 106 -9.85 -5.51 -9.81
C LYS A 106 -10.55 -6.56 -8.93
N PRO A 107 -11.24 -6.18 -7.83
CA PRO A 107 -12.21 -7.11 -7.29
C PRO A 107 -13.15 -7.40 -8.47
N LYS A 108 -13.11 -8.64 -8.98
CA LYS A 108 -14.16 -9.16 -9.85
C LYS A 108 -15.42 -8.88 -9.06
N ARG A 109 -16.23 -7.91 -9.52
CA ARG A 109 -17.56 -7.66 -8.96
C ARG A 109 -18.27 -9.01 -8.96
N ALA A 110 -18.31 -9.65 -7.79
CA ALA A 110 -19.35 -10.60 -7.49
C ALA A 110 -20.59 -9.76 -7.19
N SER A 111 -21.71 -10.16 -7.78
CA SER A 111 -23.04 -9.55 -7.71
C SER A 111 -23.26 -8.30 -8.59
N ASP A 112 -23.60 -8.55 -9.86
CA ASP A 112 -24.85 -8.00 -10.37
C ASP A 112 -25.89 -9.13 -10.33
N GLY A 113 -26.46 -9.32 -9.15
CA GLY A 113 -27.80 -9.88 -9.05
C GLY A 113 -28.75 -8.80 -9.54
N SER A 114 -29.10 -8.83 -10.83
CA SER A 114 -30.26 -8.08 -11.32
C SER A 114 -31.45 -9.04 -11.38
N ALA A 115 -32.38 -8.77 -10.47
CA ALA A 115 -33.68 -9.38 -10.38
C ALA A 115 -34.45 -9.22 -11.69
N SER A 116 -34.87 -10.33 -12.29
CA SER A 116 -35.99 -10.33 -13.24
C SER A 116 -37.29 -10.49 -12.44
N SER A 117 -37.86 -9.34 -12.07
CA SER A 117 -39.26 -9.24 -11.70
C SER A 117 -40.12 -9.41 -12.95
N THR A 118 -40.95 -10.45 -13.02
CA THR A 118 -42.29 -10.32 -13.61
C THR A 118 -43.24 -11.30 -12.94
N ARG A 119 -44.14 -10.77 -12.11
CA ARG A 119 -45.46 -11.37 -11.80
C ARG A 119 -46.48 -10.36 -12.32
N PRO A 120 -47.58 -10.79 -12.96
CA PRO A 120 -48.81 -11.14 -12.23
C PRO A 120 -49.56 -12.31 -12.94
N ALA A 121 -50.70 -12.89 -12.57
CA ALA A 121 -51.75 -12.63 -11.59
C ALA A 121 -52.50 -13.97 -11.27
N LYS A 122 -53.09 -14.02 -10.07
CA LYS A 122 -54.33 -14.70 -9.63
C LYS A 122 -54.86 -15.98 -10.34
N ALA A 123 -55.03 -17.06 -9.56
CA ALA A 123 -56.30 -17.53 -8.96
C ALA A 123 -56.35 -19.07 -8.84
N SER A 124 -56.57 -19.58 -7.63
CA SER A 124 -56.95 -20.97 -7.37
C SER A 124 -58.39 -21.27 -7.88
N PRO A 125 -58.81 -22.54 -8.00
CA PRO A 125 -59.36 -23.20 -6.82
C PRO A 125 -58.97 -24.67 -6.63
N ARG A 126 -59.15 -25.10 -5.37
CA ARG A 126 -59.16 -26.47 -4.86
C ARG A 126 -60.42 -27.22 -5.33
N GLU A 127 -60.36 -28.55 -5.21
CA GLU A 127 -61.40 -29.56 -4.86
C GLU A 127 -61.12 -30.82 -5.71
N GLU A 128 -60.50 -31.88 -5.18
CA GLU A 128 -61.00 -32.90 -4.25
C GLU A 128 -61.74 -34.05 -4.95
N SER A 129 -61.45 -35.26 -4.47
CA SER A 129 -62.27 -36.48 -4.52
C SER A 129 -62.15 -37.43 -5.72
N SER A 130 -61.29 -38.43 -5.50
CA SER A 130 -61.67 -39.84 -5.31
C SER A 130 -62.16 -40.71 -6.49
N ARG A 131 -61.70 -41.97 -6.43
CA ARG A 131 -62.28 -43.22 -6.99
C ARG A 131 -62.16 -43.35 -8.53
N SER A 132 -61.91 -44.51 -9.13
CA SER A 132 -61.80 -45.91 -8.73
C SER A 132 -61.40 -46.70 -9.99
N SER A 133 -60.88 -47.91 -9.79
CA SER A 133 -60.85 -49.03 -10.76
C SER A 133 -59.77 -48.97 -11.84
N GLY A 134 -58.95 -50.00 -12.07
CA GLY A 134 -58.86 -51.34 -11.50
C GLY A 134 -58.05 -52.26 -12.44
N ARG A 135 -57.58 -53.39 -11.87
CA ARG A 135 -57.24 -54.69 -12.52
C ARG A 135 -56.11 -54.73 -13.55
N THR A 136 -54.93 -55.30 -13.24
CA THR A 136 -54.51 -56.73 -13.15
C THR A 136 -54.05 -57.35 -14.47
N SER A 137 -52.94 -58.12 -14.36
CA SER A 137 -52.47 -59.21 -15.25
C SER A 137 -51.69 -58.77 -16.49
N SER A 138 -50.68 -59.46 -17.02
CA SER A 138 -49.86 -60.62 -16.64
C SER A 138 -48.85 -60.88 -17.77
N GLN A 139 -47.70 -61.48 -17.46
CA GLN A 139 -46.85 -62.32 -18.33
C GLN A 139 -46.09 -61.70 -19.52
N GLY A 140 -44.86 -62.19 -19.67
CA GLY A 140 -43.89 -61.93 -20.72
C GLY A 140 -42.51 -62.28 -20.23
#